data_AF-A0A5C3QLM0-F1
#
_entry.id   AF-A0A5C3QLM0-F1
#
_cell.length_a   1.000
_cell.length_b   1.000
_cell.length_c   1.000
_cell.angle_alpha   90.00
_cell.angle_beta   90.00
_cell.angle_gamma   90.00
#
_symmetry.space_group_name_H-M   'P 1'
#
loop_
_entity.id
_entity.type
_entity.pdbx_description
1 polymer ?
#
loop_
_entity_poly.entity_id
_entity_poly.type
_entity_poly.pdbx_seq_one_letter_code
_entity_poly.pdbx_strand_id
1 'polypeptide(L)'
;MSSNSPIGPLTTLANIILAQAQLIDAAYATHPSGPLHSLSDPIYPYTSHPLEKDAEIKKSVLILSAAAEQLVYSVKDPLKGLLDGMLDSCYHPVAMNVVEKHHVADILKAKSGAMHVNDIAKEARIKDPSKLDRVLRYLSTKHIFKEVKPNIWANNRISSALVKKQPLEQLCSQPHLQYTDCPGAAVVSLTHHQAFLPLQHFDAWFHADPPNETGLPSSDDTLVTPYELTHGRPLWKIYKEDELASRRFETWLSAYGNDDRVVLRETLQYLDPKADDLIVDVGGGTGTLSLVLARERPDLRHVVQDQAEVIDNARQFWVAEAPEIFGTGRIKLEVHDSFTPQPTNNASVYILRNILHDWSRSHSIRIMKHLSHAAKNYLSQIAGAQCRLVILEAIVPSPSPSLPFEEVLIPDDVPKELLPSLGGVVARYDLWMGTSFNGQERSISEFIELGEESGWGLDHVLPGDRVNALIFGLVQNGEGTQ
;
A
#
# COMPACT_ATOMS: atom_id res chain seq x y z
N MET A 1 -41.31 25.73 25.19
CA MET A 1 -41.29 24.32 24.73
C MET A 1 -40.27 24.20 23.62
N SER A 2 -38.98 24.03 23.94
CA SER A 2 -37.96 23.70 22.94
C SER A 2 -37.92 22.18 22.81
N SER A 3 -38.68 21.65 21.86
CA SER A 3 -38.49 20.25 21.45
C SER A 3 -37.12 20.15 20.78
N ASN A 4 -36.12 19.63 21.51
CA ASN A 4 -34.91 19.11 20.88
C ASN A 4 -35.34 17.88 20.07
N SER A 5 -35.81 18.10 18.84
CA SER A 5 -35.90 17.03 17.86
C SER A 5 -34.50 16.43 17.71
N PRO A 6 -34.37 15.10 17.70
CA PRO A 6 -33.06 14.47 17.49
C PRO A 6 -32.47 14.98 16.17
N ILE A 7 -31.17 15.32 16.20
CA ILE A 7 -30.43 15.76 15.01
C ILE A 7 -30.54 14.66 13.96
N GLY A 8 -31.00 15.01 12.76
CA GLY A 8 -31.14 14.05 11.66
C GLY A 8 -29.78 13.57 11.12
N PRO A 9 -29.72 12.37 10.50
CA PRO A 9 -28.45 11.74 10.10
C PRO A 9 -27.62 12.59 9.13
N LEU A 10 -28.25 13.33 8.21
CA LEU A 10 -27.55 14.23 7.28
C LEU A 10 -26.86 15.38 8.02
N THR A 11 -27.55 15.98 9.00
CA THR A 11 -27.00 17.06 9.83
C THR A 11 -25.87 16.54 10.71
N THR A 12 -25.97 15.31 11.22
CA THR A 12 -24.89 14.68 11.97
C THR A 12 -23.62 14.54 11.11
N LEU A 13 -23.73 14.02 9.89
CA LEU A 13 -22.60 13.92 8.96
C LEU A 13 -22.02 15.30 8.60
N ALA A 14 -22.87 16.29 8.35
CA ALA A 14 -22.42 17.65 8.06
C ALA A 14 -21.65 18.28 9.24
N ASN A 15 -22.08 18.03 10.48
CA ASN A 15 -21.39 18.49 11.67
C ASN A 15 -20.03 17.81 11.83
N ILE A 16 -19.91 16.51 11.52
CA ILE A 16 -18.62 15.80 11.50
C ILE A 16 -17.68 16.44 10.48
N ILE A 17 -18.15 16.67 9.24
CA ILE A 17 -17.35 17.31 8.18
C ILE A 17 -16.86 18.69 8.63
N LEU A 18 -17.75 19.52 9.19
CA LEU A 18 -17.40 20.86 9.65
C LEU A 18 -16.35 20.82 10.77
N ALA A 19 -16.54 19.94 11.76
CA ALA A 19 -15.62 19.80 12.88
C ALA A 19 -14.22 19.40 12.41
N GLN A 20 -14.13 18.39 11.54
CA GLN A 20 -12.83 17.95 11.00
C GLN A 20 -12.19 19.01 10.10
N ALA A 21 -12.98 19.73 9.30
CA ALA A 21 -12.47 20.82 8.46
C ALA A 21 -11.84 21.94 9.31
N GLN A 22 -12.48 22.32 10.41
CA GLN A 22 -11.97 23.33 11.34
C GLN A 22 -10.67 22.89 12.01
N LEU A 23 -10.54 21.62 12.39
CA LEU A 23 -9.31 21.06 12.95
C LEU A 23 -8.16 21.14 11.93
N ILE A 24 -8.41 20.73 10.69
CA ILE A 24 -7.43 20.79 9.60
C ILE A 24 -7.04 22.24 9.32
N ASP A 25 -7.99 23.15 9.15
CA ASP A 25 -7.73 24.56 8.87
C ASP A 25 -6.89 25.21 9.99
N ALA A 26 -7.19 24.92 11.26
CA ALA A 26 -6.43 25.43 12.40
C ALA A 26 -4.97 24.93 12.39
N ALA A 27 -4.75 23.66 12.04
CA ALA A 27 -3.40 23.10 11.93
C ALA A 27 -2.61 23.77 10.80
N TYR A 28 -3.19 23.91 9.60
CA TYR A 28 -2.54 24.58 8.48
C TYR A 28 -2.30 26.08 8.73
N ALA A 29 -3.20 26.77 9.41
CA ALA A 29 -3.06 28.20 9.71
C ALA A 29 -1.87 28.51 10.64
N THR A 30 -1.47 27.55 11.46
CA THR A 30 -0.39 27.71 12.45
C THR A 30 0.93 27.07 12.02
N HIS A 31 0.93 26.24 10.96
CA HIS A 31 2.11 25.50 10.55
C HIS A 31 3.12 26.36 9.76
N PRO A 32 4.44 26.29 10.06
CA PRO A 32 5.46 27.14 9.41
C PRO A 32 5.58 26.97 7.89
N SER A 33 5.19 25.81 7.36
CA SER A 33 5.24 25.52 5.92
C SER A 33 4.14 26.20 5.10
N GLY A 34 3.24 26.93 5.74
CA GLY A 34 2.21 27.73 5.07
C GLY A 34 0.85 27.03 4.99
N PRO A 35 -0.12 27.66 4.29
CA PRO A 35 -1.50 27.18 4.24
C PRO A 35 -1.64 25.95 3.34
N LEU A 36 -2.81 25.29 3.45
CA LEU A 36 -3.20 24.21 2.55
C LEU A 36 -3.14 24.68 1.09
N HIS A 37 -2.45 23.93 0.24
CA HIS A 37 -2.36 24.25 -1.18
C HIS A 37 -3.73 24.18 -1.86
N SER A 38 -4.05 25.25 -2.58
CA SER A 38 -5.24 25.37 -3.42
C SER A 38 -5.35 24.19 -4.40
N LEU A 39 -6.56 23.62 -4.51
CA LEU A 39 -6.85 22.54 -5.47
C LEU A 39 -6.61 22.96 -6.92
N SER A 40 -6.79 24.25 -7.22
CA SER A 40 -6.70 24.79 -8.59
C SER A 40 -5.27 25.03 -9.06
N ASP A 41 -4.31 25.16 -8.15
CA ASP A 41 -2.96 25.63 -8.46
C ASP A 41 -1.96 24.46 -8.48
N PRO A 42 -1.03 24.43 -9.45
CA PRO A 42 -0.04 23.36 -9.53
C PRO A 42 1.05 23.49 -8.45
N ILE A 43 1.72 22.38 -8.15
CA ILE A 43 2.84 22.29 -7.20
C ILE A 43 4.08 21.78 -7.95
N TYR A 44 5.10 22.62 -8.13
CA TYR A 44 6.33 22.25 -8.84
C TYR A 44 7.60 22.58 -8.05
N PRO A 45 8.50 21.61 -7.82
CA PRO A 45 8.27 20.17 -7.95
C PRO A 45 7.14 19.72 -7.00
N TYR A 46 6.46 18.62 -7.32
CA TYR A 46 5.44 18.09 -6.42
C TYR A 46 6.10 17.65 -5.11
N THR A 47 5.64 18.23 -4.00
CA THR A 47 6.05 17.86 -2.65
C THR A 47 4.82 17.87 -1.75
N SER A 48 4.62 16.80 -0.98
CA SER A 48 3.58 16.73 0.05
C SER A 48 3.84 17.78 1.14
N HIS A 49 2.79 18.44 1.63
CA HIS A 49 2.92 19.29 2.81
C HIS A 49 3.26 18.43 4.05
N PRO A 50 4.10 18.89 5.01
CA PRO A 50 4.47 18.07 6.17
C PRO A 50 3.28 17.55 6.98
N LEU A 51 2.22 18.36 7.13
CA LEU A 51 0.98 17.94 7.79
C LEU A 51 0.23 16.82 7.06
N GLU A 52 0.48 16.56 5.77
CA GLU A 52 -0.09 15.39 5.09
C GLU A 52 0.49 14.07 5.63
N LYS A 53 1.59 14.15 6.39
CA LYS A 53 2.22 13.01 7.07
C LYS A 53 1.95 12.96 8.57
N ASP A 54 1.29 13.98 9.13
CA ASP A 54 0.93 14.04 10.54
C ASP A 54 -0.23 13.08 10.83
N ALA A 55 -0.09 12.24 11.86
CA ALA A 55 -1.04 11.16 12.14
C ALA A 55 -2.44 11.70 12.49
N GLU A 56 -2.53 12.78 13.27
CA GLU A 56 -3.81 13.38 13.66
C GLU A 56 -4.48 14.05 12.47
N ILE A 57 -3.71 14.74 11.62
CA ILE A 57 -4.25 15.36 10.41
C ILE A 57 -4.71 14.30 9.41
N LYS A 58 -3.96 13.22 9.20
CA LYS A 58 -4.38 12.10 8.35
C LYS A 58 -5.70 11.51 8.83
N LYS A 59 -5.82 11.26 10.13
CA LYS A 59 -7.06 10.76 10.75
C LYS A 59 -8.24 11.71 10.53
N SER A 60 -8.07 13.01 10.79
CA SER A 60 -9.09 14.01 10.52
C SER A 60 -9.49 14.05 9.05
N VAL A 61 -8.53 13.94 8.12
CA VAL A 61 -8.80 13.87 6.68
C VAL A 61 -9.59 12.62 6.31
N LEU A 62 -9.28 11.46 6.90
CA LEU A 62 -10.01 10.20 6.68
C LEU A 62 -11.45 10.31 7.18
N ILE A 63 -11.67 10.78 8.41
CA ILE A 63 -13.01 10.97 8.99
C ILE A 63 -13.82 11.96 8.15
N LEU A 64 -13.23 13.10 7.76
CA LEU A 64 -13.88 14.09 6.90
C LEU A 64 -14.28 13.47 5.56
N SER A 65 -13.36 12.74 4.91
CA SER A 65 -13.60 12.14 3.61
C SER A 65 -14.69 11.08 3.67
N ALA A 66 -14.66 10.20 4.67
CA ALA A 66 -15.67 9.17 4.89
C ALA A 66 -17.06 9.79 5.16
N ALA A 67 -17.13 10.83 5.99
CA ALA A 67 -18.38 11.54 6.27
C ALA A 67 -18.92 12.26 5.03
N ALA A 68 -18.06 12.88 4.23
CA ALA A 68 -18.44 13.55 2.98
C ALA A 68 -18.95 12.56 1.93
N GLU A 69 -18.28 11.43 1.77
CA GLU A 69 -18.70 10.35 0.88
C GLU A 69 -20.06 9.78 1.31
N GLN A 70 -20.20 9.43 2.60
CA GLN A 70 -21.45 8.92 3.14
C GLN A 70 -22.60 9.93 3.03
N LEU A 71 -22.32 11.23 3.22
CA LEU A 71 -23.31 12.29 3.02
C LEU A 71 -23.78 12.36 1.57
N VAL A 72 -22.85 12.30 0.61
CA VAL A 72 -23.17 12.26 -0.83
C VAL A 72 -24.03 11.04 -1.16
N TYR A 73 -23.66 9.85 -0.70
CA TYR A 73 -24.44 8.63 -0.94
C TYR A 73 -25.81 8.65 -0.22
N SER A 74 -25.93 9.36 0.89
CA SER A 74 -27.20 9.48 1.63
C SER A 74 -28.23 10.37 0.94
N VAL A 75 -27.79 11.31 0.09
CA VAL A 75 -28.70 12.26 -0.60
C VAL A 75 -28.89 11.96 -2.08
N LYS A 76 -27.99 11.19 -2.68
CA LYS A 76 -28.01 10.89 -4.11
C LYS A 76 -29.13 9.88 -4.42
N ASP A 77 -29.81 10.10 -5.54
CA ASP A 77 -30.72 9.09 -6.09
C ASP A 77 -29.95 7.76 -6.28
N PRO A 78 -30.44 6.62 -5.75
CA PRO A 78 -29.70 5.37 -5.79
C PRO A 78 -29.33 4.91 -7.19
N LEU A 79 -30.24 5.06 -8.17
CA LEU A 79 -29.98 4.65 -9.55
C LEU A 79 -28.90 5.53 -10.19
N LYS A 80 -28.95 6.85 -9.96
CA LYS A 80 -27.88 7.76 -10.37
C LYS A 80 -26.56 7.46 -9.66
N GLY A 81 -26.61 7.10 -8.38
CA GLY A 81 -25.45 6.66 -7.60
C GLY A 81 -24.72 5.50 -8.26
N LEU A 82 -25.47 4.44 -8.59
CA LEU A 82 -24.98 3.26 -9.28
C LEU A 82 -24.40 3.60 -10.66
N LEU A 83 -25.14 4.37 -11.46
CA LEU A 83 -24.70 4.73 -12.81
C LEU A 83 -23.40 5.54 -12.79
N ASP A 84 -23.33 6.59 -11.96
CA ASP A 84 -22.13 7.42 -11.88
C ASP A 84 -20.93 6.59 -11.38
N GLY A 85 -21.11 5.74 -10.37
CA GLY A 85 -20.05 4.86 -9.85
C GLY A 85 -19.53 3.86 -10.89
N MET A 86 -20.42 3.25 -11.67
CA MET A 86 -20.05 2.34 -12.76
C MET A 86 -19.28 3.08 -13.86
N LEU A 87 -19.79 4.22 -14.33
CA LEU A 87 -19.11 5.00 -15.37
C LEU A 87 -17.73 5.48 -14.90
N ASP A 88 -17.63 5.94 -13.66
CA ASP A 88 -16.35 6.37 -13.10
C ASP A 88 -15.35 5.22 -13.00
N SER A 89 -15.78 4.05 -12.54
CA SER A 89 -14.92 2.86 -12.42
C SER A 89 -14.43 2.36 -13.80
N CYS A 90 -15.23 2.54 -14.86
CA CYS A 90 -14.82 2.19 -16.22
C CYS A 90 -13.83 3.20 -16.83
N TYR A 91 -14.09 4.50 -16.69
CA TYR A 91 -13.37 5.53 -17.43
C TYR A 91 -12.18 6.14 -16.69
N HIS A 92 -12.22 6.21 -15.36
CA HIS A 92 -11.15 6.81 -14.56
C HIS A 92 -9.78 6.16 -14.78
N PRO A 93 -9.60 4.84 -14.61
CA PRO A 93 -8.28 4.21 -14.75
C PRO A 93 -7.71 4.34 -16.16
N VAL A 94 -8.55 4.24 -17.20
CA VAL A 94 -8.10 4.39 -18.60
C VAL A 94 -7.79 5.84 -18.96
N ALA A 95 -8.57 6.81 -18.44
CA ALA A 95 -8.30 8.23 -18.64
C ALA A 95 -6.98 8.65 -17.98
N MET A 96 -6.74 8.22 -16.73
CA MET A 96 -5.49 8.44 -16.01
C MET A 96 -4.30 7.80 -16.73
N ASN A 97 -4.44 6.55 -17.20
CA ASN A 97 -3.40 5.88 -17.97
C ASN A 97 -3.05 6.65 -19.26
N VAL A 98 -4.05 7.18 -19.99
CA VAL A 98 -3.80 7.97 -21.21
C VAL A 98 -2.96 9.21 -20.90
N VAL A 99 -3.31 10.01 -19.90
CA VAL A 99 -2.57 11.25 -19.59
C VAL A 99 -1.18 10.97 -19.02
N GLU A 100 -1.00 9.88 -18.27
CA GLU A 100 0.28 9.43 -17.73
C GLU A 100 1.21 8.94 -18.86
N LYS A 101 0.74 7.99 -19.66
CA LYS A 101 1.47 7.37 -20.78
C LYS A 101 1.89 8.37 -21.85
N HIS A 102 1.07 9.40 -22.07
CA HIS A 102 1.32 10.45 -23.05
C HIS A 102 1.95 11.72 -22.44
N HIS A 103 2.42 11.66 -21.19
CA HIS A 103 3.20 12.73 -20.53
C HIS A 103 2.48 14.09 -20.50
N VAL A 104 1.15 14.10 -20.40
CA VAL A 104 0.35 15.33 -20.53
C VAL A 104 0.70 16.35 -19.43
N ALA A 105 0.88 15.88 -18.19
CA ALA A 105 1.27 16.74 -17.08
C ALA A 105 2.69 17.32 -17.27
N ASP A 106 3.63 16.53 -17.80
CA ASP A 106 5.00 16.95 -18.08
C ASP A 106 5.04 18.04 -19.17
N ILE A 107 4.28 17.85 -20.25
CA ILE A 107 4.14 18.79 -21.37
C ILE A 107 3.62 20.15 -20.86
N LEU A 108 2.56 20.13 -20.05
CA LEU A 108 1.96 21.34 -19.47
C LEU A 108 2.94 22.08 -18.53
N LYS A 109 3.74 21.35 -17.73
CA LYS A 109 4.78 21.96 -16.90
C LYS A 109 5.89 22.61 -17.74
N ALA A 110 6.37 21.90 -18.77
CA ALA A 110 7.50 22.35 -19.59
C ALA A 110 7.23 23.68 -20.32
N LYS A 111 5.96 23.99 -20.61
CA LYS A 111 5.54 25.25 -21.24
C LYS A 111 5.04 26.30 -20.23
N SER A 112 5.26 26.08 -18.94
CA SER A 112 5.01 27.04 -17.85
C SER A 112 3.58 27.58 -17.78
N GLY A 113 2.56 26.79 -18.14
CA GLY A 113 1.18 27.25 -18.01
C GLY A 113 0.14 26.44 -18.77
N ALA A 114 -0.97 27.12 -19.06
CA ALA A 114 -2.11 26.55 -19.75
C ALA A 114 -1.87 26.48 -21.26
N MET A 115 -2.23 25.37 -21.91
CA MET A 115 -2.02 25.13 -23.33
C MET A 115 -3.31 24.72 -24.03
N HIS A 116 -3.45 25.10 -25.30
CA HIS A 116 -4.55 24.61 -26.13
C HIS A 116 -4.37 23.11 -26.41
N VAL A 117 -5.47 22.34 -26.41
CA VAL A 117 -5.41 20.87 -26.54
C VAL A 117 -4.74 20.39 -27.83
N ASN A 118 -4.84 21.17 -28.91
CA ASN A 118 -4.11 20.90 -30.17
C ASN A 118 -2.59 20.85 -29.97
N ASP A 119 -2.04 21.77 -29.17
CA ASP A 119 -0.61 21.83 -28.91
C ASP A 119 -0.18 20.72 -27.97
N ILE A 120 -0.98 20.44 -26.94
CA ILE A 120 -0.74 19.30 -26.04
C ILE A 120 -0.72 17.99 -26.84
N ALA A 121 -1.74 17.77 -27.68
CA ALA A 121 -1.86 16.57 -28.50
C ALA A 121 -0.68 16.43 -29.49
N LYS A 122 -0.22 17.53 -30.07
CA LYS A 122 0.97 17.53 -30.95
C LYS A 122 2.21 17.05 -30.21
N GLU A 123 2.51 17.62 -29.04
CA GLU A 123 3.67 17.23 -28.23
C GLU A 123 3.54 15.78 -27.70
N ALA A 124 2.33 15.41 -27.28
CA ALA A 124 1.97 14.07 -26.80
C ALA A 124 1.90 13.00 -27.91
N ARG A 125 2.09 13.40 -29.18
CA ARG A 125 1.94 12.56 -30.38
C ARG A 125 0.57 11.88 -30.51
N ILE A 126 -0.48 12.56 -30.04
CA ILE A 126 -1.88 12.14 -30.16
C ILE A 126 -2.45 12.72 -31.45
N LYS A 127 -2.93 11.83 -32.34
CA LYS A 127 -3.40 12.21 -33.69
C LYS A 127 -4.66 13.05 -33.70
N ASP A 128 -5.56 12.82 -32.74
CA ASP A 128 -6.86 13.48 -32.67
C ASP A 128 -6.98 14.25 -31.35
N PRO A 129 -6.74 15.57 -31.36
CA PRO A 129 -6.83 16.41 -30.17
C PRO A 129 -8.21 16.36 -29.50
N SER A 130 -9.29 16.10 -30.25
CA SER A 130 -10.64 16.04 -29.69
C SER A 130 -10.83 14.86 -28.73
N LYS A 131 -10.08 13.77 -28.93
CA LYS A 131 -10.10 12.63 -28.00
C LYS A 131 -9.40 12.97 -26.69
N LEU A 132 -8.25 13.65 -26.77
CA LEU A 132 -7.55 14.14 -25.58
C LEU A 132 -8.41 15.15 -24.81
N ASP A 133 -9.06 16.07 -25.52
CA ASP A 133 -9.95 17.07 -24.92
C ASP A 133 -11.09 16.43 -24.12
N ARG A 134 -11.70 15.36 -24.66
CA ARG A 134 -12.74 14.59 -23.94
C ARG A 134 -12.21 13.91 -22.68
N VAL A 135 -10.98 13.38 -22.73
CA VAL A 135 -10.31 12.79 -21.55
C VAL A 135 -10.05 13.85 -20.50
N LEU A 136 -9.49 14.99 -20.88
CA LEU A 136 -9.21 16.10 -19.96
C LEU A 136 -10.48 16.70 -19.37
N ARG A 137 -11.56 16.80 -20.14
CA ARG A 137 -12.88 17.21 -19.65
C ARG A 137 -13.45 16.24 -18.63
N TYR A 138 -13.30 14.93 -18.83
CA TYR A 138 -13.71 13.97 -17.81
C TYR A 138 -12.87 14.13 -16.53
N LEU A 139 -11.54 14.15 -16.67
CA LEU A 139 -10.61 14.25 -15.53
C LEU A 139 -10.79 15.53 -14.73
N SER A 140 -11.15 16.65 -15.36
CA SER A 140 -11.41 17.90 -14.64
C SER A 140 -12.65 17.82 -13.73
N THR A 141 -13.64 16.98 -14.06
CA THR A 141 -14.76 16.68 -13.15
C THR A 141 -14.32 15.90 -11.90
N LYS A 142 -13.14 15.27 -11.96
CA LYS A 142 -12.46 14.59 -10.85
C LYS A 142 -11.39 15.47 -10.20
N HIS A 143 -11.38 16.76 -10.53
CA HIS A 143 -10.40 17.73 -10.06
C HIS A 143 -8.96 17.42 -10.49
N ILE A 144 -8.77 16.73 -11.61
CA ILE A 144 -7.46 16.44 -12.20
C ILE A 144 -7.36 17.23 -13.50
N PHE A 145 -6.37 18.13 -13.57
CA PHE A 145 -6.30 19.21 -14.57
C PHE A 145 -7.42 20.25 -14.44
N LYS A 146 -7.24 21.39 -15.10
CA LYS A 146 -8.18 22.51 -15.11
C LYS A 146 -8.37 23.05 -16.52
N GLU A 147 -9.62 23.19 -16.96
CA GLU A 147 -9.95 23.96 -18.16
C GLU A 147 -9.96 25.45 -17.78
N VAL A 148 -8.98 26.22 -18.26
CA VAL A 148 -8.86 27.65 -17.95
C VAL A 148 -9.77 28.47 -18.86
N LYS A 149 -9.91 28.03 -20.11
CA LYS A 149 -10.80 28.55 -21.17
C LYS A 149 -11.14 27.38 -22.09
N PRO A 150 -12.17 27.48 -22.96
CA PRO A 150 -12.52 26.40 -23.87
C PRO A 150 -11.29 25.81 -24.60
N ASN A 151 -11.06 24.51 -24.40
CA ASN A 151 -9.94 23.71 -24.94
C ASN A 151 -8.53 24.14 -24.48
N ILE A 152 -8.41 24.99 -23.45
CA ILE A 152 -7.15 25.42 -22.87
C ILE A 152 -7.01 24.82 -21.47
N TRP A 153 -6.02 23.94 -21.31
CA TRP A 153 -5.86 23.08 -20.14
C TRP A 153 -4.60 23.43 -19.37
N ALA A 154 -4.66 23.36 -18.05
CA ALA A 154 -3.54 23.53 -17.13
C ALA A 154 -3.48 22.40 -16.11
N ASN A 155 -2.28 22.16 -15.59
CA ASN A 155 -2.11 21.37 -14.37
C ASN A 155 -2.67 22.11 -13.16
N ASN A 156 -2.94 21.34 -12.11
CA ASN A 156 -3.45 21.76 -10.80
C ASN A 156 -2.81 20.90 -9.70
N ARG A 157 -3.29 20.98 -8.45
CA ARG A 157 -2.69 20.26 -7.32
C ARG A 157 -2.57 18.75 -7.55
N ILE A 158 -3.63 18.08 -8.02
CA ILE A 158 -3.63 16.62 -8.20
C ILE A 158 -2.78 16.20 -9.40
N SER A 159 -2.97 16.84 -10.56
CA SER A 159 -2.20 16.51 -11.78
C SER A 159 -0.70 16.80 -11.64
N SER A 160 -0.30 17.65 -10.69
CA SER A 160 1.12 17.87 -10.38
C SER A 160 1.83 16.62 -9.87
N ALA A 161 1.12 15.68 -9.23
CA ALA A 161 1.69 14.40 -8.80
C ALA A 161 2.11 13.48 -9.97
N LEU A 162 1.60 13.74 -11.19
CA LEU A 162 1.96 13.01 -12.40
C LEU A 162 3.22 13.55 -13.09
N VAL A 163 3.72 14.70 -12.64
CA VAL A 163 4.90 15.33 -13.22
C VAL A 163 6.14 14.53 -12.82
N LYS A 164 6.83 14.01 -13.83
CA LYS A 164 8.04 13.21 -13.70
C LYS A 164 9.26 14.10 -13.44
N LYS A 165 10.27 13.52 -12.79
CA LYS A 165 11.52 14.22 -12.44
C LYS A 165 12.36 14.52 -13.67
N GLN A 166 12.43 13.57 -14.60
CA GLN A 166 13.27 13.70 -15.79
C GLN A 166 12.64 14.60 -16.86
N PRO A 167 13.44 15.31 -17.66
CA PRO A 167 12.94 16.07 -18.80
C PRO A 167 12.22 15.18 -19.83
N LEU A 168 11.24 15.73 -20.53
CA LEU A 168 10.41 15.01 -21.50
C LEU A 168 11.24 14.35 -22.60
N GLU A 169 12.30 15.02 -23.07
CA GLU A 169 13.21 14.50 -24.09
C GLU A 169 13.94 13.24 -23.60
N GLN A 170 14.36 13.23 -22.33
CA GLN A 170 15.06 12.09 -21.74
C GLN A 170 14.11 10.90 -21.60
N LEU A 171 12.88 11.12 -21.13
CA LEU A 171 11.86 10.07 -20.99
C LEU A 171 11.58 9.35 -22.31
N CYS A 172 11.57 10.09 -23.43
CA CYS A 172 11.40 9.49 -24.76
C CYS A 172 12.55 8.54 -25.13
N SER A 173 13.77 8.82 -24.69
CA SER A 173 14.97 8.01 -24.98
C SER A 173 15.23 6.91 -23.95
N GLN A 174 14.78 7.10 -22.71
CA GLN A 174 15.04 6.21 -21.55
C GLN A 174 13.74 6.00 -20.75
N PRO A 175 12.76 5.22 -21.27
CA PRO A 175 11.46 5.07 -20.64
C PRO A 175 11.49 4.47 -19.22
N HIS A 176 12.51 3.65 -18.90
CA HIS A 176 12.68 3.05 -17.57
C HIS A 176 12.88 4.08 -16.44
N LEU A 177 13.29 5.31 -16.77
CA LEU A 177 13.47 6.38 -15.77
C LEU A 177 12.18 7.12 -15.42
N GLN A 178 11.07 6.81 -16.09
CA GLN A 178 9.85 7.60 -15.97
C GLN A 178 9.18 7.53 -14.59
N TYR A 179 9.49 6.50 -13.82
CA TYR A 179 8.98 6.33 -12.46
C TYR A 179 9.97 6.73 -11.38
N THR A 180 11.24 7.02 -11.72
CA THR A 180 12.24 7.42 -10.73
C THR A 180 11.77 8.65 -9.95
N ASP A 181 11.58 8.48 -8.64
CA ASP A 181 11.04 9.48 -7.70
C ASP A 181 9.69 10.09 -8.11
N CYS A 182 8.85 9.35 -8.86
CA CYS A 182 7.55 9.83 -9.31
C CYS A 182 6.43 8.83 -8.96
N PRO A 183 6.03 8.75 -7.67
CA PRO A 183 5.05 7.76 -7.24
C PRO A 183 3.65 7.97 -7.82
N GLY A 184 3.28 9.21 -8.17
CA GLY A 184 1.99 9.48 -8.82
C GLY A 184 1.89 8.88 -10.23
N ALA A 185 2.94 8.96 -11.04
CA ALA A 185 2.97 8.27 -12.33
C ALA A 185 3.04 6.74 -12.15
N ALA A 186 3.82 6.28 -11.16
CA ALA A 186 3.96 4.87 -10.86
C ALA A 186 2.62 4.23 -10.45
N VAL A 187 1.85 4.85 -9.54
CA VAL A 187 0.55 4.31 -9.09
C VAL A 187 -0.47 4.24 -10.21
N VAL A 188 -0.51 5.23 -11.10
CA VAL A 188 -1.44 5.23 -12.24
C VAL A 188 -1.13 4.09 -13.20
N SER A 189 0.13 3.93 -13.58
CA SER A 189 0.52 2.84 -14.48
C SER A 189 0.38 1.47 -13.80
N LEU A 190 0.74 1.37 -12.52
CA LEU A 190 0.68 0.12 -11.75
C LEU A 190 -0.75 -0.39 -11.65
N THR A 191 -1.67 0.48 -11.20
CA THR A 191 -3.09 0.15 -11.07
C THR A 191 -3.72 -0.19 -12.42
N HIS A 192 -3.32 0.47 -13.51
CA HIS A 192 -3.80 0.10 -14.84
C HIS A 192 -3.40 -1.33 -15.22
N HIS A 193 -2.11 -1.67 -15.08
CA HIS A 193 -1.60 -2.97 -15.52
C HIS A 193 -1.95 -4.12 -14.57
N GLN A 194 -2.00 -3.88 -13.25
CA GLN A 194 -2.21 -4.93 -12.26
C GLN A 194 -3.65 -5.07 -11.76
N ALA A 195 -4.38 -3.96 -11.66
CA ALA A 195 -5.74 -4.01 -11.15
C ALA A 195 -6.74 -3.95 -12.31
N PHE A 196 -6.64 -2.96 -13.20
CA PHE A 196 -7.69 -2.70 -14.20
C PHE A 196 -7.74 -3.71 -15.36
N LEU A 197 -6.63 -3.95 -16.06
CA LEU A 197 -6.64 -4.87 -17.22
C LEU A 197 -7.10 -6.29 -16.84
N PRO A 198 -6.71 -6.85 -15.67
CA PRO A 198 -7.19 -8.16 -15.22
C PRO A 198 -8.69 -8.28 -15.00
N LEU A 199 -9.42 -7.18 -14.75
CA LEU A 199 -10.85 -7.24 -14.41
C LEU A 199 -11.73 -7.84 -15.53
N GLN A 200 -11.24 -7.91 -16.77
CA GLN A 200 -11.95 -8.61 -17.85
C GLN A 200 -12.13 -10.12 -17.57
N HIS A 201 -11.33 -10.70 -16.67
CA HIS A 201 -11.42 -12.10 -16.26
C HIS A 201 -12.03 -12.27 -14.85
N PHE A 202 -12.58 -11.20 -14.26
CA PHE A 202 -13.07 -11.24 -12.88
C PHE A 202 -14.21 -12.26 -12.70
N ASP A 203 -15.14 -12.32 -13.65
CA ASP A 203 -16.24 -13.31 -13.65
C ASP A 203 -15.73 -14.75 -13.76
N ALA A 204 -14.76 -15.00 -14.65
CA ALA A 204 -14.16 -16.32 -14.81
C ALA A 204 -13.43 -16.80 -13.54
N TRP A 205 -12.87 -15.87 -12.77
CA TRP A 205 -12.20 -16.18 -11.50
C TRP A 205 -13.15 -16.72 -10.43
N PHE A 206 -14.40 -16.24 -10.35
CA PHE A 206 -15.41 -16.81 -9.44
C PHE A 206 -15.83 -18.22 -9.80
N HIS A 207 -15.58 -18.65 -11.04
CA HIS A 207 -15.93 -19.97 -11.55
C HIS A 207 -14.72 -20.91 -11.65
N ALA A 208 -13.52 -20.44 -11.29
CA ALA A 208 -12.33 -21.27 -11.24
C ALA A 208 -12.41 -22.24 -10.06
N ASP A 209 -11.89 -23.46 -10.24
CA ASP A 209 -11.73 -24.39 -9.13
C ASP A 209 -10.77 -23.78 -8.09
N PRO A 210 -11.03 -23.98 -6.78
CA PRO A 210 -10.12 -23.50 -5.76
C PRO A 210 -8.73 -24.14 -5.96
N PRO A 211 -7.64 -23.40 -5.67
CA PRO A 211 -6.30 -23.96 -5.73
C PRO A 211 -6.25 -25.24 -4.89
N ASN A 212 -5.70 -26.34 -5.43
CA ASN A 212 -5.58 -27.59 -4.70
C ASN A 212 -4.77 -27.41 -3.40
N GLU A 213 -5.02 -28.26 -2.38
CA GLU A 213 -4.40 -28.16 -1.04
C GLU A 213 -2.85 -28.14 -1.06
N THR A 214 -2.23 -28.60 -2.15
CA THR A 214 -0.77 -28.57 -2.33
C THR A 214 -0.21 -27.22 -2.78
N GLY A 215 -1.05 -26.28 -3.23
CA GLY A 215 -0.65 -24.92 -3.56
C GLY A 215 0.33 -24.76 -4.72
N LEU A 216 0.81 -25.86 -5.29
CA LEU A 216 1.57 -25.86 -6.52
C LEU A 216 0.62 -25.52 -7.67
N PRO A 217 1.07 -24.77 -8.70
CA PRO A 217 0.39 -24.87 -9.98
C PRO A 217 0.32 -26.37 -10.28
N SER A 218 -0.88 -26.87 -10.57
CA SER A 218 -1.01 -28.15 -11.24
C SER A 218 0.04 -28.18 -12.33
N SER A 219 0.67 -29.33 -12.53
CA SER A 219 1.65 -29.58 -13.59
C SER A 219 1.09 -29.44 -15.02
N ASP A 220 -0.04 -28.74 -15.16
CA ASP A 220 -0.70 -28.30 -16.37
C ASP A 220 -0.92 -26.77 -16.27
N ASP A 221 -0.42 -26.04 -17.28
CA ASP A 221 -0.45 -24.59 -17.52
C ASP A 221 -1.85 -23.93 -17.49
N THR A 222 -2.64 -24.07 -16.42
CA THR A 222 -3.86 -23.29 -16.24
C THR A 222 -3.53 -22.01 -15.49
N LEU A 223 -3.53 -20.88 -16.19
CA LEU A 223 -3.44 -19.53 -15.64
C LEU A 223 -4.53 -19.37 -14.54
N VAL A 224 -4.13 -19.21 -13.27
CA VAL A 224 -5.05 -19.37 -12.11
C VAL A 224 -5.55 -18.05 -11.51
N THR A 225 -5.07 -16.89 -11.99
CA THR A 225 -5.55 -15.57 -11.56
C THR A 225 -6.00 -14.71 -12.75
N PRO A 226 -6.91 -13.74 -12.55
CA PRO A 226 -7.22 -12.72 -13.55
C PRO A 226 -5.98 -12.04 -14.14
N TYR A 227 -4.98 -11.77 -13.30
CA TYR A 227 -3.73 -11.18 -13.75
C TYR A 227 -2.98 -12.10 -14.71
N GLU A 228 -2.81 -13.37 -14.35
CA GLU A 228 -2.15 -14.36 -15.20
C GLU A 228 -2.89 -14.57 -16.51
N LEU A 229 -4.23 -14.59 -16.51
CA LEU A 229 -5.05 -14.69 -17.71
C LEU A 229 -4.83 -13.52 -18.68
N THR A 230 -4.62 -12.31 -18.15
CA THR A 230 -4.34 -11.12 -18.96
C THR A 230 -2.91 -11.06 -19.49
N HIS A 231 -1.92 -11.41 -18.66
CA HIS A 231 -0.50 -11.21 -18.98
C HIS A 231 0.25 -12.48 -19.41
N GLY A 232 -0.41 -13.64 -19.32
CA GLY A 232 0.12 -14.96 -19.69
C GLY A 232 1.20 -15.52 -18.76
N ARG A 233 1.52 -14.82 -17.66
CA ARG A 233 2.58 -15.19 -16.71
C ARG A 233 2.25 -14.66 -15.30
N PRO A 234 2.75 -15.32 -14.23
CA PRO A 234 2.62 -14.84 -12.85
C PRO A 234 3.27 -13.46 -12.66
N LEU A 235 2.66 -12.66 -11.79
CA LEU A 235 3.10 -11.28 -11.53
C LEU A 235 4.55 -11.19 -11.06
N TRP A 236 4.95 -11.99 -10.08
CA TRP A 236 6.33 -12.01 -9.59
C TRP A 236 7.33 -12.40 -10.68
N LYS A 237 6.94 -13.25 -11.64
CA LYS A 237 7.80 -13.61 -12.78
C LYS A 237 8.01 -12.41 -13.72
N ILE A 238 6.97 -11.61 -13.95
CA ILE A 238 7.07 -10.41 -14.78
C ILE A 238 8.03 -9.40 -14.16
N TYR A 239 7.96 -9.18 -12.85
CA TYR A 239 8.89 -8.25 -12.18
C TYR A 239 10.35 -8.69 -12.23
N LYS A 240 10.63 -9.98 -12.30
CA LYS A 240 12.00 -10.48 -12.48
C LYS A 240 12.56 -10.23 -13.88
N GLU A 241 11.69 -10.26 -14.88
CA GLU A 241 12.09 -10.27 -16.30
C GLU A 241 11.92 -8.89 -16.98
N ASP A 242 11.09 -8.00 -16.41
CA ASP A 242 10.79 -6.67 -16.95
C ASP A 242 11.21 -5.57 -15.97
N GLU A 243 12.35 -4.94 -16.28
CA GLU A 243 12.92 -3.84 -15.49
C GLU A 243 11.96 -2.65 -15.33
N LEU A 244 11.17 -2.32 -16.36
CA LEU A 244 10.22 -1.21 -16.28
C LEU A 244 9.09 -1.55 -15.31
N ALA A 245 8.59 -2.78 -15.36
CA ALA A 245 7.56 -3.25 -14.45
C ALA A 245 8.06 -3.28 -13.00
N SER A 246 9.28 -3.76 -12.78
CA SER A 246 9.93 -3.79 -11.47
C SER A 246 10.13 -2.38 -10.90
N ARG A 247 10.78 -1.46 -11.64
CA ARG A 247 11.00 -0.08 -11.20
C ARG A 247 9.70 0.67 -10.87
N ARG A 248 8.64 0.42 -11.66
CA ARG A 248 7.31 0.98 -11.39
C ARG A 248 6.77 0.51 -10.04
N PHE A 249 6.86 -0.79 -9.77
CA PHE A 249 6.43 -1.38 -8.51
C PHE A 249 7.26 -0.88 -7.33
N GLU A 250 8.59 -0.90 -7.43
CA GLU A 250 9.50 -0.43 -6.38
C GLU A 250 9.24 1.05 -6.02
N THR A 251 9.01 1.90 -7.02
CA THR A 251 8.67 3.32 -6.79
C THR A 251 7.37 3.46 -6.02
N TRP A 252 6.33 2.71 -6.43
CA TRP A 252 5.05 2.71 -5.74
C TRP A 252 5.21 2.21 -4.29
N LEU A 253 5.89 1.07 -4.11
CA LEU A 253 6.11 0.47 -2.79
C LEU A 253 6.88 1.41 -1.86
N SER A 254 7.90 2.10 -2.38
CA SER A 254 8.66 3.09 -1.61
C SER A 254 7.79 4.26 -1.14
N ALA A 255 6.92 4.81 -1.98
CA ALA A 255 6.10 5.96 -1.59
C ALA A 255 4.90 5.58 -0.71
N TYR A 256 4.24 4.45 -1.01
CA TYR A 256 2.99 4.07 -0.37
C TYR A 256 3.16 3.02 0.74
N GLY A 257 4.35 2.44 0.89
CA GLY A 257 4.70 1.54 2.00
C GLY A 257 5.48 2.20 3.14
N ASN A 258 5.88 3.47 3.02
CA ASN A 258 6.72 4.13 4.04
C ASN A 258 5.97 4.53 5.33
N ASP A 259 4.65 4.40 5.40
CA ASP A 259 3.86 4.69 6.60
C ASP A 259 4.07 3.64 7.72
N ASP A 260 4.70 2.51 7.40
CA ASP A 260 4.96 1.43 8.35
C ASP A 260 6.07 1.78 9.36
N ARG A 261 6.82 2.87 9.14
CA ARG A 261 7.97 3.24 9.99
C ARG A 261 7.58 3.59 11.43
N VAL A 262 6.39 4.14 11.64
CA VAL A 262 5.92 4.51 12.98
C VAL A 262 5.61 3.24 13.78
N VAL A 263 4.74 2.38 13.26
CA VAL A 263 4.38 1.12 13.91
C VAL A 263 5.61 0.21 14.08
N LEU A 264 6.58 0.26 13.16
CA LEU A 264 7.83 -0.48 13.28
C LEU A 264 8.69 -0.01 14.47
N ARG A 265 8.81 1.31 14.68
CA ARG A 265 9.53 1.87 15.85
C ARG A 265 8.88 1.45 17.15
N GLU A 266 7.56 1.57 17.21
CA GLU A 266 6.78 1.16 18.38
C GLU A 266 6.93 -0.33 18.64
N THR A 267 6.96 -1.14 17.58
CA THR A 267 7.24 -2.58 17.67
C THR A 267 8.62 -2.84 18.27
N LEU A 268 9.68 -2.15 17.80
CA LEU A 268 11.01 -2.30 18.39
C LEU A 268 11.06 -1.86 19.87
N GLN A 269 10.37 -0.78 20.22
CA GLN A 269 10.29 -0.31 21.61
C GLN A 269 9.57 -1.33 22.50
N TYR A 270 8.48 -1.91 22.00
CA TYR A 270 7.72 -2.94 22.69
C TYR A 270 8.54 -4.23 22.87
N LEU A 271 9.23 -4.67 21.82
CA LEU A 271 10.05 -5.88 21.84
C LEU A 271 11.34 -5.72 22.66
N ASP A 272 11.87 -4.51 22.73
CA ASP A 272 13.12 -4.15 23.42
C ASP A 272 14.28 -5.14 23.17
N PRO A 273 14.64 -5.42 21.89
CA PRO A 273 15.74 -6.33 21.56
C PRO A 273 17.06 -5.77 22.10
N LYS A 274 17.92 -6.67 22.56
CA LYS A 274 19.21 -6.35 23.20
C LYS A 274 20.31 -6.16 22.16
N ALA A 275 21.38 -5.47 22.55
CA ALA A 275 22.54 -5.30 21.68
C ALA A 275 23.02 -6.67 21.15
N ASP A 276 23.40 -6.69 19.87
CA ASP A 276 23.81 -7.88 19.10
C ASP A 276 22.71 -8.93 18.82
N ASP A 277 21.45 -8.70 19.25
CA ASP A 277 20.30 -9.50 18.79
C ASP A 277 20.18 -9.45 17.28
N LEU A 278 19.67 -10.55 16.71
CA LEU A 278 19.52 -10.73 15.27
C LEU A 278 18.06 -10.59 14.87
N ILE A 279 17.79 -9.67 13.94
CA ILE A 279 16.51 -9.50 13.25
C ILE A 279 16.63 -10.10 11.85
N VAL A 280 15.67 -10.93 11.45
CA VAL A 280 15.59 -11.50 10.10
C VAL A 280 14.34 -10.96 9.41
N ASP A 281 14.54 -10.20 8.33
CA ASP A 281 13.50 -9.63 7.48
C ASP A 281 13.26 -10.59 6.31
N VAL A 282 12.19 -11.39 6.40
CA VAL A 282 11.89 -12.51 5.50
C VAL A 282 11.03 -12.00 4.35
N GLY A 283 11.51 -12.12 3.10
CA GLY A 283 10.90 -11.46 1.95
C GLY A 283 11.09 -9.94 1.98
N GLY A 284 12.21 -9.47 2.52
CA GLY A 284 12.45 -8.05 2.81
C GLY A 284 12.66 -7.17 1.58
N GLY A 285 12.59 -7.73 0.36
CA GLY A 285 12.86 -7.01 -0.87
C GLY A 285 14.28 -6.47 -0.92
N THR A 286 14.42 -5.19 -1.24
CA THR A 286 15.71 -4.48 -1.18
C THR A 286 16.17 -4.16 0.24
N GLY A 287 15.35 -4.41 1.26
CA GLY A 287 15.66 -4.14 2.67
C GLY A 287 15.38 -2.70 3.11
N THR A 288 14.45 -1.99 2.47
CA THR A 288 14.07 -0.61 2.84
C THR A 288 13.59 -0.49 4.29
N LEU A 289 12.84 -1.48 4.78
CA LEU A 289 12.42 -1.58 6.19
C LEU A 289 13.64 -1.80 7.10
N SER A 290 14.45 -2.80 6.77
CA SER A 290 15.69 -3.13 7.49
C SER A 290 16.68 -1.98 7.56
N LEU A 291 16.75 -1.11 6.55
CA LEU A 291 17.57 0.10 6.59
C LEU A 291 17.14 1.08 7.68
N VAL A 292 15.82 1.25 7.87
CA VAL A 292 15.29 2.11 8.94
C VAL A 292 15.68 1.53 10.29
N LEU A 293 15.46 0.22 10.49
CA LEU A 293 15.82 -0.49 11.72
C LEU A 293 17.31 -0.38 12.03
N ALA A 294 18.17 -0.61 11.04
CA ALA A 294 19.62 -0.60 11.20
C ALA A 294 20.16 0.79 11.57
N ARG A 295 19.52 1.87 11.10
CA ARG A 295 19.87 3.25 11.47
C ARG A 295 19.40 3.63 12.86
N GLU A 296 18.24 3.13 13.28
CA GLU A 296 17.68 3.42 14.60
C GLU A 296 18.34 2.60 15.71
N ARG A 297 18.75 1.38 15.39
CA ARG A 297 19.38 0.43 16.30
C ARG A 297 20.66 -0.15 15.67
N PRO A 298 21.72 0.64 15.53
CA PRO A 298 22.99 0.20 14.92
C PRO A 298 23.72 -0.87 15.74
N ASP A 299 23.29 -1.10 16.98
CA ASP A 299 23.76 -2.16 17.87
C ASP A 299 23.16 -3.54 17.54
N LEU A 300 22.11 -3.61 16.73
CA LEU A 300 21.49 -4.88 16.30
C LEU A 300 22.20 -5.46 15.06
N ARG A 301 21.92 -6.72 14.77
CA ARG A 301 22.30 -7.38 13.51
C ARG A 301 21.05 -7.64 12.69
N HIS A 302 21.16 -7.53 11.37
CA HIS A 302 20.06 -7.79 10.46
C HIS A 302 20.45 -8.77 9.37
N VAL A 303 19.52 -9.65 9.03
CA VAL A 303 19.52 -10.41 7.77
C VAL A 303 18.33 -9.96 6.94
N VAL A 304 18.56 -9.57 5.69
CA VAL A 304 17.50 -9.36 4.70
C VAL A 304 17.48 -10.58 3.79
N GLN A 305 16.35 -11.28 3.77
CA GLN A 305 16.14 -12.50 3.00
C GLN A 305 15.19 -12.25 1.83
N ASP A 306 15.58 -12.67 0.64
CA ASP A 306 14.72 -12.66 -0.54
C ASP A 306 15.29 -13.60 -1.62
N GLN A 307 14.63 -13.67 -2.77
CA GLN A 307 15.09 -14.44 -3.93
C GLN A 307 16.38 -13.85 -4.52
N ALA A 308 17.13 -14.66 -5.27
CA ALA A 308 18.50 -14.36 -5.69
C ALA A 308 18.62 -13.02 -6.44
N GLU A 309 17.73 -12.81 -7.40
CA GLU A 309 17.65 -11.62 -8.23
C GLU A 309 17.28 -10.35 -7.44
N VAL A 310 16.44 -10.48 -6.41
CA VAL A 310 16.06 -9.37 -5.54
C VAL A 310 17.24 -8.99 -4.64
N ILE A 311 17.98 -9.97 -4.13
CA ILE A 311 19.18 -9.76 -3.32
C ILE A 311 20.29 -9.06 -4.11
N ASP A 312 20.41 -9.29 -5.42
CA ASP A 312 21.35 -8.54 -6.26
C ASP A 312 20.98 -7.05 -6.35
N ASN A 313 19.68 -6.72 -6.48
CA ASN A 313 19.19 -5.34 -6.42
C ASN A 313 19.36 -4.74 -5.01
N ALA A 314 19.10 -5.52 -3.96
CA ALA A 314 19.32 -5.13 -2.57
C ALA A 314 20.79 -4.71 -2.35
N ARG A 315 21.75 -5.48 -2.90
CA ARG A 315 23.16 -5.14 -2.78
C ARG A 315 23.47 -3.76 -3.36
N GLN A 316 22.92 -3.43 -4.53
CA GLN A 316 23.10 -2.11 -5.14
C GLN A 316 22.48 -1.01 -4.29
N PHE A 317 21.25 -1.23 -3.79
CA PHE A 317 20.55 -0.33 -2.89
C PHE A 317 21.37 -0.04 -1.61
N TRP A 318 21.85 -1.07 -0.91
CA TRP A 318 22.60 -0.89 0.34
C TRP A 318 23.97 -0.21 0.12
N VAL A 319 24.66 -0.49 -0.99
CA VAL A 319 25.90 0.21 -1.35
C VAL A 319 25.67 1.70 -1.61
N ALA A 320 24.55 2.05 -2.24
CA ALA A 320 24.22 3.43 -2.57
C ALA A 320 23.67 4.21 -1.36
N GLU A 321 22.73 3.61 -0.63
CA GLU A 321 21.94 4.31 0.38
C GLU A 321 22.52 4.24 1.77
N ALA A 322 23.32 3.22 2.09
CA ALA A 322 23.88 3.00 3.43
C ALA A 322 25.30 2.42 3.42
N PRO A 323 26.26 3.02 2.68
CA PRO A 323 27.64 2.56 2.66
C PRO A 323 28.31 2.59 4.05
N GLU A 324 27.80 3.39 4.98
CA GLU A 324 28.26 3.46 6.37
C GLU A 324 27.92 2.21 7.20
N ILE A 325 26.88 1.47 6.80
CA ILE A 325 26.43 0.24 7.46
C ILE A 325 26.91 -0.98 6.66
N PHE A 326 26.87 -0.89 5.34
CA PHE A 326 27.24 -1.98 4.45
C PHE A 326 28.73 -2.33 4.59
N GLY A 327 29.03 -3.61 4.86
CA GLY A 327 30.41 -4.08 5.07
C GLY A 327 30.90 -4.07 6.54
N THR A 328 30.12 -3.52 7.47
CA THR A 328 30.43 -3.57 8.92
C THR A 328 30.19 -4.95 9.55
N GLY A 329 29.51 -5.85 8.82
CA GLY A 329 29.02 -7.13 9.34
C GLY A 329 27.68 -7.03 10.10
N ARG A 330 27.11 -5.82 10.25
CA ARG A 330 25.80 -5.61 10.88
C ARG A 330 24.61 -5.98 9.99
N ILE A 331 24.81 -6.00 8.68
CA ILE A 331 23.80 -6.38 7.67
C ILE A 331 24.32 -7.54 6.84
N LYS A 332 23.50 -8.58 6.71
CA LYS A 332 23.69 -9.68 5.78
C LYS A 332 22.54 -9.71 4.78
N LEU A 333 22.87 -9.76 3.49
CA LEU A 333 21.90 -10.05 2.45
C LEU A 333 21.98 -11.55 2.15
N GLU A 334 20.87 -12.26 2.27
CA GLU A 334 20.82 -13.72 2.17
C GLU A 334 19.77 -14.17 1.16
N VAL A 335 20.18 -15.01 0.20
CA VAL A 335 19.24 -15.62 -0.73
C VAL A 335 18.44 -16.69 0.01
N HIS A 336 17.12 -16.57 0.03
CA HIS A 336 16.25 -17.54 0.68
C HIS A 336 14.86 -17.61 0.01
N ASP A 337 14.36 -18.83 -0.14
CA ASP A 337 12.96 -19.11 -0.48
C ASP A 337 12.19 -19.39 0.81
N SER A 338 11.23 -18.54 1.14
CA SER A 338 10.42 -18.62 2.37
C SER A 338 9.60 -19.92 2.49
N PHE A 339 9.40 -20.65 1.39
CA PHE A 339 8.76 -21.97 1.38
C PHE A 339 9.72 -23.12 1.74
N THR A 340 10.98 -22.84 1.98
CA THR A 340 12.00 -23.81 2.40
C THR A 340 12.37 -23.59 3.87
N PRO A 341 12.96 -24.61 4.55
CA PRO A 341 13.41 -24.47 5.94
C PRO A 341 14.28 -23.22 6.14
N GLN A 342 13.97 -22.45 7.18
CA GLN A 342 14.64 -21.18 7.50
C GLN A 342 16.13 -21.42 7.85
N PRO A 343 17.09 -20.93 7.04
CA PRO A 343 18.52 -21.18 7.23
C PRO A 343 19.12 -20.41 8.43
N THR A 344 18.60 -19.22 8.71
CA THR A 344 19.07 -18.39 9.84
C THR A 344 18.19 -18.71 11.06
N ASN A 345 18.69 -19.58 11.93
CA ASN A 345 17.92 -20.15 13.05
C ASN A 345 18.35 -19.65 14.44
N ASN A 346 19.01 -18.49 14.49
CA ASN A 346 19.48 -17.84 15.71
C ASN A 346 18.98 -16.39 15.83
N ALA A 347 17.77 -16.13 15.35
CA ALA A 347 17.13 -14.82 15.37
C ALA A 347 16.30 -14.61 16.64
N SER A 348 16.38 -13.40 17.19
CA SER A 348 15.50 -12.94 18.27
C SER A 348 14.17 -12.41 17.71
N VAL A 349 14.16 -11.94 16.45
CA VAL A 349 12.94 -11.50 15.76
C VAL A 349 12.95 -11.94 14.29
N TYR A 350 11.86 -12.55 13.83
CA TYR A 350 11.54 -12.66 12.40
C TYR A 350 10.48 -11.62 12.04
N ILE A 351 10.63 -10.96 10.89
CA ILE A 351 9.67 -9.99 10.38
C ILE A 351 9.14 -10.49 9.04
N LEU A 352 7.82 -10.44 8.85
CA LEU A 352 7.11 -10.64 7.59
C LEU A 352 6.30 -9.36 7.32
N ARG A 353 6.64 -8.61 6.28
CA ARG A 353 5.94 -7.36 5.95
C ARG A 353 5.31 -7.44 4.57
N ASN A 354 3.98 -7.39 4.52
CA ASN A 354 3.20 -7.58 3.28
C ASN A 354 3.67 -8.82 2.53
N ILE A 355 3.69 -9.98 3.23
CA ILE A 355 4.16 -11.26 2.67
C ILE A 355 3.01 -12.23 2.64
N LEU A 356 2.39 -12.50 3.79
CA LEU A 356 1.33 -13.49 3.91
C LEU A 356 0.07 -13.10 3.12
N HIS A 357 -0.15 -11.81 2.86
CA HIS A 357 -1.27 -11.35 2.05
C HIS A 357 -1.21 -11.76 0.57
N ASP A 358 -0.03 -12.06 0.04
CA ASP A 358 0.15 -12.57 -1.33
C ASP A 358 -0.25 -14.05 -1.44
N TRP A 359 -0.33 -14.75 -0.32
CA TRP A 359 -0.38 -16.20 -0.29
C TRP A 359 -1.69 -16.72 0.28
N SER A 360 -2.08 -17.91 -0.18
CA SER A 360 -3.22 -18.63 0.41
C SER A 360 -2.92 -19.09 1.84
N ARG A 361 -3.97 -19.46 2.57
CA ARG A 361 -3.87 -19.97 3.96
C ARG A 361 -2.82 -21.07 4.13
N SER A 362 -2.81 -22.09 3.26
CA SER A 362 -1.88 -23.22 3.36
C SER A 362 -0.41 -22.81 3.17
N HIS A 363 -0.15 -21.88 2.26
CA HIS A 363 1.17 -21.30 2.03
C HIS A 363 1.63 -20.45 3.21
N SER A 364 0.75 -19.60 3.75
CA SER A 364 1.05 -18.77 4.93
C SER A 364 1.40 -19.63 6.15
N ILE A 365 0.63 -20.70 6.39
CA ILE A 365 0.95 -21.69 7.45
C ILE A 365 2.32 -22.32 7.21
N ARG A 366 2.65 -22.69 5.97
CA ARG A 366 3.95 -23.30 5.64
C ARG A 366 5.11 -22.36 5.96
N ILE A 367 5.02 -21.09 5.54
CA ILE A 367 6.04 -20.06 5.86
C ILE A 367 6.18 -19.93 7.38
N MET A 368 5.07 -19.72 8.09
CA MET A 368 5.09 -19.56 9.55
C MET A 368 5.62 -20.78 10.30
N LYS A 369 5.37 -22.01 9.79
CA LYS A 369 5.93 -23.27 10.34
C LYS A 369 7.45 -23.34 10.20
N HIS A 370 8.02 -22.90 9.09
CA HIS A 370 9.47 -22.85 8.93
C HIS A 370 10.10 -21.88 9.94
N LEU A 371 9.46 -20.74 10.18
CA LEU A 371 9.91 -19.78 11.20
C LEU A 371 9.76 -20.33 12.62
N SER A 372 8.64 -21.01 12.93
CA SER A 372 8.44 -21.59 14.27
C SER A 372 9.45 -22.71 14.56
N HIS A 373 9.81 -23.52 13.55
CA HIS A 373 10.86 -24.52 13.69
C HIS A 373 12.23 -23.89 13.99
N ALA A 374 12.60 -22.85 13.26
CA ALA A 374 13.85 -22.14 13.48
C ALA A 374 13.90 -21.45 14.86
N ALA A 375 12.80 -20.82 15.28
CA ALA A 375 12.64 -20.23 16.61
C ALA A 375 12.78 -21.28 17.73
N LYS A 376 12.14 -22.45 17.59
CA LYS A 376 12.26 -23.56 18.56
C LYS A 376 13.71 -24.05 18.68
N ASN A 377 14.41 -24.16 17.56
CA ASN A 377 15.83 -24.53 17.56
C ASN A 377 16.68 -23.50 18.32
N TYR A 378 16.47 -22.20 18.09
CA TYR A 378 17.16 -21.12 18.81
C TYR A 378 16.96 -21.22 20.33
N LEU A 379 15.70 -21.32 20.76
CA LEU A 379 15.33 -21.37 22.17
C LEU A 379 15.87 -22.61 22.88
N SER A 380 16.03 -23.73 22.16
CA SER A 380 16.61 -24.96 22.72
C SER A 380 18.11 -24.85 22.98
N GLN A 381 18.81 -23.92 22.32
CA GLN A 381 20.26 -23.77 22.40
C GLN A 381 20.68 -22.72 23.43
N ILE A 382 19.85 -21.71 23.68
CA ILE A 382 20.19 -20.57 24.53
C ILE A 382 19.13 -20.42 25.63
N ALA A 383 19.50 -20.76 26.86
CA ALA A 383 18.63 -20.61 28.02
C ALA A 383 18.24 -19.14 28.22
N GLY A 384 16.94 -18.88 28.37
CA GLY A 384 16.41 -17.52 28.56
C GLY A 384 16.33 -16.67 27.29
N ALA A 385 16.70 -17.21 26.12
CA ALA A 385 16.46 -16.54 24.86
C ALA A 385 14.95 -16.33 24.62
N GLN A 386 14.63 -15.32 23.83
CA GLN A 386 13.29 -15.08 23.34
C GLN A 386 13.34 -14.95 21.82
N CYS A 387 12.29 -15.45 21.17
CA CYS A 387 12.06 -15.26 19.75
C CYS A 387 10.64 -14.73 19.56
N ARG A 388 10.49 -13.76 18.67
CA ARG A 388 9.19 -13.22 18.26
C ARG A 388 9.05 -13.26 16.75
N LEU A 389 7.82 -13.46 16.29
CA LEU A 389 7.43 -13.24 14.90
C LEU A 389 6.61 -11.95 14.84
N VAL A 390 7.01 -11.02 13.99
CA VAL A 390 6.29 -9.78 13.72
C VAL A 390 5.73 -9.88 12.31
N ILE A 391 4.40 -9.78 12.20
CA ILE A 391 3.72 -9.65 10.91
C ILE A 391 3.27 -8.19 10.78
N LEU A 392 3.65 -7.54 9.69
CA LEU A 392 3.27 -6.17 9.35
C LEU A 392 2.35 -6.22 8.13
N GLU A 393 1.03 -6.27 8.36
CA GLU A 393 0.02 -6.30 7.28
C GLU A 393 -1.19 -5.39 7.55
N ALA A 394 -1.93 -5.09 6.49
CA ALA A 394 -3.24 -4.46 6.62
C ALA A 394 -4.22 -5.47 7.23
N ILE A 395 -5.12 -4.98 8.09
CA ILE A 395 -6.11 -5.83 8.74
C ILE A 395 -7.51 -5.48 8.24
N VAL A 396 -8.25 -6.52 7.83
CA VAL A 396 -9.67 -6.39 7.51
C VAL A 396 -10.44 -6.18 8.81
N PRO A 397 -11.11 -5.03 9.00
CA PRO A 397 -11.92 -4.80 10.18
C PRO A 397 -13.09 -5.78 10.20
N SER A 398 -13.28 -6.46 11.33
CA SER A 398 -14.43 -7.32 11.55
C SER A 398 -15.64 -6.49 11.97
N PRO A 399 -16.85 -6.90 11.56
CA PRO A 399 -18.09 -6.25 11.99
C PRO A 399 -18.48 -6.58 13.44
N SER A 400 -17.77 -7.49 14.12
CA SER A 400 -18.13 -7.99 15.46
C SER A 400 -17.01 -7.75 16.50
N PRO A 401 -16.97 -6.58 17.15
CA PRO A 401 -15.85 -6.12 18.02
C PRO A 401 -15.62 -6.94 19.30
N SER A 402 -16.27 -8.09 19.45
CA SER A 402 -16.15 -8.99 20.60
C SER A 402 -14.93 -9.91 20.53
N LEU A 403 -14.16 -9.91 19.43
CA LEU A 403 -12.98 -10.75 19.30
C LEU A 403 -11.73 -10.04 19.87
N PRO A 404 -10.76 -10.80 20.42
CA PRO A 404 -9.55 -10.22 21.00
C PRO A 404 -8.84 -9.26 20.04
N PHE A 405 -8.37 -8.13 20.58
CA PHE A 405 -7.59 -7.11 19.86
C PHE A 405 -8.34 -6.34 18.75
N GLU A 406 -9.64 -6.59 18.49
CA GLU A 406 -10.38 -5.84 17.46
C GLU A 406 -10.64 -4.38 17.82
N GLU A 407 -10.82 -4.08 19.12
CA GLU A 407 -10.94 -2.71 19.64
C GLU A 407 -9.71 -1.84 19.30
N VAL A 408 -8.57 -2.46 19.00
CA VAL A 408 -7.32 -1.78 18.64
C VAL A 408 -7.38 -1.18 17.22
N LEU A 409 -8.24 -1.71 16.35
CA LEU A 409 -8.27 -1.35 14.92
C LEU A 409 -9.26 -0.22 14.58
N ILE A 410 -10.28 -0.02 15.41
CA ILE A 410 -11.26 1.06 15.25
C ILE A 410 -11.06 2.01 16.43
N PRO A 411 -10.38 3.16 16.23
CA PRO A 411 -10.18 4.12 17.30
C PRO A 411 -11.53 4.58 17.91
N ASP A 412 -11.59 4.71 19.23
CA ASP A 412 -12.80 5.12 19.99
C ASP A 412 -13.40 6.46 19.53
N ASP A 413 -12.59 7.30 18.91
CA ASP A 413 -12.97 8.62 18.41
C ASP A 413 -13.45 8.63 16.95
N VAL A 414 -13.51 7.46 16.29
CA VAL A 414 -14.26 7.32 15.03
C VAL A 414 -15.75 7.47 15.32
N PRO A 415 -16.44 8.45 14.71
CA PRO A 415 -17.88 8.63 14.92
C PRO A 415 -18.65 7.36 14.55
N LYS A 416 -19.52 6.90 15.48
CA LYS A 416 -20.29 5.65 15.34
C LYS A 416 -21.25 5.65 14.15
N GLU A 417 -21.53 6.82 13.59
CA GLU A 417 -22.36 7.01 12.39
C GLU A 417 -21.64 6.60 11.11
N LEU A 418 -20.30 6.54 11.11
CA LEU A 418 -19.49 6.18 9.95
C LEU A 418 -19.29 4.66 9.87
N LEU A 419 -19.03 4.17 8.65
CA LEU A 419 -18.57 2.80 8.48
C LEU A 419 -17.24 2.60 9.20
N PRO A 420 -17.04 1.48 9.94
CA PRO A 420 -15.78 1.19 10.61
C PRO A 420 -14.54 1.21 9.70
N SER A 421 -14.74 0.93 8.41
CA SER A 421 -13.66 0.90 7.41
C SER A 421 -13.30 2.28 6.83
N LEU A 422 -13.97 3.37 7.26
CA LEU A 422 -13.74 4.75 6.83
C LEU A 422 -13.50 4.91 5.30
N GLY A 423 -14.25 4.17 4.48
CA GLY A 423 -14.11 4.20 3.01
C GLY A 423 -13.43 2.98 2.38
N GLY A 424 -13.29 1.86 3.12
CA GLY A 424 -13.05 0.54 2.55
C GLY A 424 -11.72 0.37 1.81
N VAL A 425 -10.67 1.07 2.23
CA VAL A 425 -9.33 0.98 1.59
C VAL A 425 -8.80 -0.46 1.61
N VAL A 426 -8.88 -1.15 2.75
CA VAL A 426 -8.41 -2.55 2.89
C VAL A 426 -9.17 -3.50 1.98
N ALA A 427 -10.49 -3.34 1.86
CA ALA A 427 -11.31 -4.19 0.97
C ALA A 427 -10.91 -4.05 -0.51
N ARG A 428 -10.41 -2.88 -0.94
CA ARG A 428 -9.88 -2.70 -2.31
C ARG A 428 -8.54 -3.40 -2.50
N TYR A 429 -7.68 -3.40 -1.47
CA TYR A 429 -6.43 -4.16 -1.51
C TYR A 429 -6.69 -5.66 -1.51
N ASP A 430 -7.67 -6.14 -0.75
CA ASP A 430 -8.07 -7.55 -0.73
C ASP A 430 -8.46 -8.05 -2.12
N LEU A 431 -9.32 -7.33 -2.84
CA LEU A 431 -9.65 -7.66 -4.24
C LEU A 431 -8.43 -7.60 -5.16
N TRP A 432 -7.52 -6.66 -4.93
CA TRP A 432 -6.28 -6.58 -5.71
C TRP A 432 -5.39 -7.81 -5.46
N MET A 433 -5.22 -8.23 -4.20
CA MET A 433 -4.43 -9.42 -3.83
C MET A 433 -5.07 -10.69 -4.39
N GLY A 434 -6.39 -10.83 -4.29
CA GLY A 434 -7.14 -11.96 -4.85
C GLY A 434 -6.95 -12.06 -6.37
N THR A 435 -7.12 -10.95 -7.09
CA THR A 435 -7.01 -10.95 -8.57
C THR A 435 -5.58 -11.08 -9.10
N SER A 436 -4.58 -10.77 -8.28
CA SER A 436 -3.16 -10.84 -8.68
C SER A 436 -2.50 -12.16 -8.29
N PHE A 437 -2.84 -12.69 -7.11
CA PHE A 437 -2.10 -13.78 -6.47
C PHE A 437 -2.96 -14.93 -5.95
N ASN A 438 -4.30 -14.83 -6.01
CA ASN A 438 -5.20 -15.61 -5.14
C ASN A 438 -4.86 -15.43 -3.65
N GLY A 439 -4.28 -14.27 -3.31
CA GLY A 439 -4.01 -13.83 -1.95
C GLY A 439 -5.25 -13.20 -1.31
N GLN A 440 -5.08 -12.72 -0.07
CA GLN A 440 -6.13 -12.06 0.68
C GLN A 440 -5.54 -11.18 1.78
N GLU A 441 -6.23 -10.08 2.08
CA GLU A 441 -6.07 -9.40 3.36
C GLU A 441 -6.86 -10.19 4.43
N ARG A 442 -6.44 -10.12 5.70
CA ARG A 442 -6.99 -10.96 6.77
C ARG A 442 -7.47 -10.16 7.96
N SER A 443 -8.45 -10.70 8.65
CA SER A 443 -8.88 -10.29 9.99
C SER A 443 -7.90 -10.78 11.06
N ILE A 444 -7.97 -10.20 12.27
CA ILE A 444 -7.18 -10.67 13.41
C ILE A 444 -7.48 -12.14 13.72
N SER A 445 -8.74 -12.56 13.67
CA SER A 445 -9.13 -13.96 13.91
C SER A 445 -8.45 -14.93 12.94
N GLU A 446 -8.38 -14.58 11.66
CA GLU A 446 -7.70 -15.43 10.68
C GLU A 446 -6.19 -15.50 10.95
N PHE A 447 -5.57 -14.40 11.40
CA PHE A 447 -4.16 -14.43 11.83
C PHE A 447 -3.92 -15.27 13.09
N ILE A 448 -4.85 -15.26 14.05
CA ILE A 448 -4.81 -16.15 15.22
C ILE A 448 -4.84 -17.61 14.77
N GLU A 449 -5.77 -17.99 13.89
CA GLU A 449 -5.85 -19.35 13.35
C GLU A 449 -4.56 -19.77 12.62
N LEU A 450 -4.00 -18.88 11.79
CA LEU A 450 -2.72 -19.13 11.13
C LEU A 450 -1.60 -19.38 12.16
N GLY A 451 -1.57 -18.61 13.24
CA GLY A 451 -0.65 -18.78 14.36
C GLY A 451 -0.79 -20.15 15.00
N GLU A 452 -2.01 -20.50 15.44
CA GLU A 452 -2.32 -21.75 16.13
C GLU A 452 -1.85 -22.97 15.32
N GLU A 453 -2.13 -22.99 14.02
CA GLU A 453 -1.73 -24.10 13.14
C GLU A 453 -0.24 -24.14 12.81
N SER A 454 0.49 -23.05 13.03
CA SER A 454 1.92 -22.94 12.73
C SER A 454 2.82 -22.97 13.97
N GLY A 455 2.24 -23.02 15.17
CA GLY A 455 2.94 -23.06 16.45
C GLY A 455 3.30 -21.69 17.03
N TRP A 456 2.61 -20.65 16.61
CA TRP A 456 2.70 -19.28 17.10
C TRP A 456 1.40 -18.89 17.84
N GLY A 457 1.50 -18.09 18.89
CA GLY A 457 0.36 -17.48 19.58
C GLY A 457 0.44 -15.97 19.42
N LEU A 458 -0.68 -15.30 19.11
CA LEU A 458 -0.71 -13.85 19.02
C LEU A 458 -0.64 -13.25 20.43
N ASP A 459 0.44 -12.52 20.72
CA ASP A 459 0.69 -11.90 22.03
C ASP A 459 0.11 -10.48 22.09
N HIS A 460 0.29 -9.70 21.01
CA HIS A 460 -0.07 -8.28 20.98
C HIS A 460 -0.32 -7.79 19.54
N VAL A 461 -1.18 -6.78 19.39
CA VAL A 461 -1.34 -5.99 18.16
C VAL A 461 -1.01 -4.52 18.43
N LEU A 462 -0.15 -3.90 17.62
CA LEU A 462 0.09 -2.46 17.64
C LEU A 462 -0.56 -1.84 16.39
N PRO A 463 -1.45 -0.84 16.55
CA PRO A 463 -2.11 -0.23 15.42
C PRO A 463 -1.14 0.66 14.64
N GLY A 464 -1.25 0.65 13.32
CA GLY A 464 -0.60 1.63 12.47
C GLY A 464 -1.60 2.29 11.51
N ASP A 465 -1.11 3.23 10.70
CA ASP A 465 -1.97 4.03 9.81
C ASP A 465 -2.61 3.17 8.69
N ARG A 466 -1.79 2.33 8.03
CA ARG A 466 -2.24 1.38 6.99
C ARG A 466 -1.96 -0.07 7.36
N VAL A 467 -0.83 -0.29 8.04
CA VAL A 467 -0.28 -1.59 8.36
C VAL A 467 -0.17 -1.67 9.87
N ASN A 468 -0.57 -2.81 10.43
CA ASN A 468 -0.55 -3.07 11.87
C ASN A 468 0.56 -4.08 12.18
N ALA A 469 1.15 -4.01 13.36
CA ALA A 469 2.11 -5.02 13.81
C ALA A 469 1.41 -6.06 14.67
N LEU A 470 1.39 -7.31 14.20
CA LEU A 470 0.93 -8.47 14.94
C LEU A 470 2.15 -9.19 15.47
N ILE A 471 2.27 -9.25 16.80
CA ILE A 471 3.43 -9.78 17.50
C ILE A 471 3.07 -11.14 18.07
N PHE A 472 3.80 -12.16 17.64
CA PHE A 472 3.57 -13.54 18.02
C PHE A 472 4.71 -14.13 18.85
N GLY A 473 4.34 -14.88 19.89
CA GLY A 473 5.22 -15.73 20.68
C GLY A 473 5.07 -17.21 20.29
N LEU A 474 6.07 -18.04 20.62
CA LEU A 474 5.93 -19.49 20.42
C LEU A 474 4.96 -20.07 21.45
N VAL A 475 4.00 -20.89 20.99
CA VAL A 475 3.15 -21.65 21.90
C VAL A 475 4.00 -22.70 22.62
N GLN A 476 4.05 -22.64 23.95
CA GLN A 476 4.70 -23.67 24.74
C GLN A 476 3.83 -24.93 24.70
N ASN A 477 4.34 -26.02 24.11
CA ASN A 477 3.65 -27.31 24.16
C ASN A 477 3.65 -27.80 25.62
N GLY A 478 2.61 -27.48 26.38
CA GLY A 478 2.50 -27.95 27.75
C GLY A 478 1.60 -27.14 28.67
N GLU A 479 0.41 -26.72 28.23
CA GLU A 479 -0.76 -26.56 29.09
C GLU A 479 -1.97 -26.38 28.17
N GLY A 480 -2.71 -27.47 27.95
CA GLY A 480 -4.03 -27.37 27.36
C GLY A 480 -4.88 -26.52 28.28
N THR A 481 -5.41 -25.41 27.77
CA THR A 481 -6.51 -24.68 28.40
C THR A 481 -7.68 -25.66 28.58
N GLN A 482 -7.91 -26.07 29.84
CA GLN A 482 -9.15 -26.69 30.29
C GLN A 482 -10.28 -25.68 30.33
#